data_AF-A0A2D9CI48-F1
#
_entry.id   AF-A0A2D9CI48-F1
#
_cell.length_a   1.000
_cell.length_b   1.000
_cell.length_c   1.000
_cell.angle_alpha   90.00
_cell.angle_beta   90.00
_cell.angle_gamma   90.00
#
_symmetry.space_group_name_H-M   'P 1'
#
loop_
_entity.id
_entity.type
_entity.pdbx_description
1 polymer ?
#
loop_
_entity_poly.entity_id
_entity_poly.type
_entity_poly.pdbx_seq_one_letter_code
_entity_poly.pdbx_strand_id
1 'polypeptide(L)'
;QPTQDSFGDNLEGTSVTNERWAEANDRLLNGNINAYDYWSYDNYLTGNPFFGQRYGNNPQYAQRNGWFNMNERDGVIAFSSNLKDRLIVLEYISDGLAYDLDSRIPKMAEDALYAHILYSILASRINQPEYVIQRLKRDRAAKLRNAKIRLSNIKLNEIVQVMRGKSKWIKS
;
A
#
# COMPACT_ATOMS: atom_id res chain seq x y z
N GLN A 1 12.25 -9.41 20.76
CA GLN A 1 11.99 -10.35 21.86
C GLN A 1 11.25 -9.60 22.95
N PRO A 2 10.18 -10.16 23.53
CA PRO A 2 9.57 -9.55 24.72
C PRO A 2 10.61 -9.53 25.84
N THR A 3 10.70 -8.41 26.54
CA THR A 3 11.47 -8.32 27.79
C THR A 3 10.79 -9.22 28.82
N GLN A 4 11.52 -10.18 29.35
CA GLN A 4 11.05 -11.08 30.40
C GLN A 4 11.61 -10.64 31.75
N ASP A 5 10.83 -10.83 32.81
CA ASP A 5 11.33 -10.63 34.17
C ASP A 5 12.29 -11.76 34.59
N SER A 6 12.84 -11.66 35.80
CA SER A 6 13.75 -12.70 36.33
C SER A 6 13.08 -14.06 36.60
N PHE A 7 11.74 -14.15 36.46
CA PHE A 7 10.93 -15.34 36.68
C PHE A 7 10.36 -15.93 35.38
N GLY A 8 10.65 -15.31 34.23
CA GLY A 8 10.24 -15.80 32.90
C GLY A 8 8.90 -15.29 32.42
N ASP A 9 8.25 -14.38 33.16
CA ASP A 9 7.02 -13.74 32.72
C ASP A 9 7.33 -12.61 31.74
N ASN A 10 6.56 -12.53 30.65
CA ASN A 10 6.68 -11.44 29.68
C ASN A 10 6.22 -10.14 30.36
N LEU A 11 7.15 -9.19 30.58
CA LEU A 11 6.81 -7.87 31.08
C LEU A 11 5.98 -7.13 30.01
N GLU A 12 4.83 -6.59 30.44
CA GLU A 12 4.06 -5.61 29.66
C GLU A 12 4.84 -4.29 29.59
N GLY A 13 5.85 -4.24 28.73
CA GLY A 13 6.53 -2.99 28.40
C GLY A 13 5.66 -2.11 27.50
N THR A 14 5.59 -0.82 27.79
CA THR A 14 5.05 0.17 26.86
C THR A 14 5.98 0.28 25.66
N SER A 15 5.43 0.18 24.45
CA SER A 15 6.22 0.35 23.24
C SER A 15 6.58 1.83 23.08
N VAL A 16 7.88 2.14 23.04
CA VAL A 16 8.38 3.49 22.70
C VAL A 16 7.79 3.98 21.39
N THR A 17 7.49 3.08 20.46
CA THR A 17 6.81 3.40 19.19
C THR A 17 5.38 3.89 19.42
N ASN A 18 4.63 3.28 20.34
CA ASN A 18 3.26 3.69 20.65
C ASN A 18 3.22 5.01 21.41
N GLU A 19 4.15 5.22 22.35
CA GLU A 19 4.30 6.48 23.07
C GLU A 19 4.60 7.64 22.12
N ARG A 20 5.61 7.46 21.25
CA ARG A 20 5.94 8.46 20.21
C ARG A 20 4.82 8.68 19.20
N TRP A 21 4.04 7.64 18.91
CA TRP A 21 2.88 7.74 18.02
C TRP A 21 1.75 8.55 18.66
N ALA A 22 1.50 8.38 19.96
CA ALA A 22 0.50 9.14 20.69
C ALA A 22 0.84 10.64 20.79
N GLU A 23 2.12 10.97 20.91
CA GLU A 23 2.62 12.35 20.96
C GLU A 23 2.87 12.98 19.58
N ALA A 24 2.76 12.19 18.50
CA ALA A 24 3.05 12.66 17.16
C ALA A 24 2.08 13.76 16.72
N ASN A 25 2.64 14.85 16.17
CA ASN A 25 1.83 15.91 15.57
C ASN A 25 1.70 15.70 14.06
N ASP A 26 0.59 15.09 13.65
CA ASP A 26 0.27 14.80 12.25
C ASP A 26 0.29 16.03 11.34
N ARG A 27 0.07 17.24 11.90
CA ARG A 27 0.05 18.51 11.14
C ARG A 27 1.40 18.81 10.49
N LEU A 28 2.49 18.36 11.12
CA LEU A 28 3.85 18.52 10.60
C LEU A 28 4.09 17.63 9.37
N LEU A 29 3.42 16.48 9.31
CA LEU A 29 3.60 15.48 8.26
C LEU A 29 2.79 15.80 7.00
N ASN A 30 1.52 16.15 7.18
CA ASN A 30 0.60 16.48 6.08
C ASN A 30 0.63 17.97 5.67
N GLY A 31 1.42 18.77 6.38
CA GLY A 31 1.51 20.21 6.22
C GLY A 31 0.16 20.88 6.45
N ASN A 32 -0.71 20.35 7.32
CA ASN A 32 -2.02 20.95 7.63
C ASN A 32 -1.84 22.23 8.46
N ILE A 33 -1.50 23.32 7.77
CA ILE A 33 -1.36 24.68 8.28
C ILE A 33 -2.78 25.25 8.46
N ASN A 34 -3.10 25.79 9.63
CA ASN A 34 -4.41 26.44 9.83
C ASN A 34 -4.43 27.82 9.12
N ALA A 35 -5.59 28.47 9.01
CA ALA A 35 -5.68 29.77 8.35
C ALA A 35 -4.76 30.82 9.01
N TYR A 36 -4.72 30.86 10.35
CA TYR A 36 -3.91 31.83 11.10
C TYR A 36 -2.41 31.68 10.84
N ASP A 37 -1.89 30.45 10.90
CA ASP A 37 -0.52 30.08 10.57
C ASP A 37 -0.23 30.45 9.10
N TYR A 38 -1.16 30.20 8.18
CA TYR A 38 -0.99 30.54 6.76
C TYR A 38 -0.83 32.05 6.56
N TRP A 39 -1.69 32.87 7.16
CA TRP A 39 -1.59 34.34 7.06
C TRP A 39 -0.26 34.88 7.62
N SER A 40 0.31 34.20 8.64
CA SER A 40 1.61 34.60 9.20
C SER A 40 2.81 34.30 8.29
N TYR A 41 2.66 33.37 7.33
CA TYR A 41 3.72 32.95 6.41
C TYR A 41 3.36 33.12 4.93
N ASP A 42 2.28 33.82 4.60
CA ASP A 42 1.72 33.94 3.24
C ASP A 42 2.77 34.46 2.22
N ASN A 43 3.66 35.37 2.64
CA ASN A 43 4.74 35.90 1.79
C ASN A 43 5.87 34.89 1.47
N TYR A 44 5.97 33.79 2.22
CA TYR A 44 7.03 32.77 2.06
C TYR A 44 6.50 31.43 1.53
N LEU A 45 5.18 31.23 1.52
CA LEU A 45 4.54 30.01 1.06
C LEU A 45 4.17 30.12 -0.42
N THR A 46 4.63 29.16 -1.22
CA THR A 46 4.23 29.06 -2.64
C THR A 46 2.95 28.22 -2.78
N GLY A 47 1.88 28.89 -3.23
CA GLY A 47 0.61 28.25 -3.56
C GLY A 47 -0.37 28.17 -2.39
N ASN A 48 -1.67 28.28 -2.69
CA ASN A 48 -2.72 28.30 -1.69
C ASN A 48 -3.03 26.87 -1.16
N PRO A 49 -2.89 26.63 0.16
CA PRO A 49 -3.22 25.36 0.83
C PRO A 49 -4.63 24.83 0.61
N PHE A 50 -5.58 25.74 0.44
CA PHE A 50 -7.00 25.46 0.38
C PHE A 50 -7.45 25.10 -1.04
N PHE A 51 -6.72 25.55 -2.07
CA PHE A 51 -7.02 25.29 -3.49
C PHE A 51 -6.15 24.19 -4.12
N GLY A 52 -5.44 23.40 -3.32
CA GLY A 52 -4.69 22.24 -3.83
C GLY A 52 -3.42 22.59 -4.63
N GLN A 53 -2.88 23.79 -4.46
CA GLN A 53 -1.70 24.30 -5.17
C GLN A 53 -0.38 23.91 -4.49
N ARG A 54 -0.37 22.82 -3.72
CA ARG A 54 0.81 22.35 -2.98
C ARG A 54 1.65 21.44 -3.87
N TYR A 55 2.58 22.06 -4.60
CA TYR A 55 3.49 21.34 -5.48
C TYR A 55 4.71 20.83 -4.70
N GLY A 56 5.18 19.62 -5.01
CA GLY A 56 6.41 19.05 -4.40
C GLY A 56 6.22 18.28 -3.09
N ASN A 57 5.01 18.24 -2.52
CA ASN A 57 4.72 17.42 -1.35
C ASN A 57 4.77 15.93 -1.68
N ASN A 58 5.19 15.10 -0.71
CA ASN A 58 5.11 13.66 -0.85
C ASN A 58 3.63 13.22 -0.76
N PRO A 59 3.03 12.65 -1.83
CA PRO A 59 1.63 12.26 -1.84
C PRO A 59 1.27 11.24 -0.75
N GLN A 60 2.25 10.44 -0.28
CA GLN A 60 2.05 9.54 0.85
C GLN A 60 1.62 10.30 2.11
N TYR A 61 2.14 11.50 2.34
CA TYR A 61 1.87 12.33 3.52
C TYR A 61 0.81 13.41 3.26
N ALA A 62 0.53 13.73 2.00
CA ALA A 62 -0.41 14.77 1.60
C ALA A 62 -1.90 14.34 1.67
N GLN A 63 -2.23 13.40 2.56
CA GLN A 63 -3.62 13.00 2.81
C GLN A 63 -4.25 13.84 3.92
N ARG A 64 -5.53 14.22 3.73
CA ARG A 64 -6.37 14.78 4.80
C ARG A 64 -6.96 13.70 5.71
N ASN A 65 -6.90 12.45 5.28
CA ASN A 65 -7.40 11.31 6.02
C ASN A 65 -6.54 11.08 7.28
N GLY A 66 -7.10 10.35 8.24
CA GLY A 66 -6.34 9.93 9.41
C GLY A 66 -5.29 8.87 9.10
N TRP A 67 -4.40 8.71 10.06
CA TRP A 67 -3.35 7.71 10.10
C TRP A 67 -3.77 6.55 10.98
N PHE A 68 -3.23 5.37 10.69
CA PHE A 68 -3.39 4.21 11.55
C PHE A 68 -2.04 3.53 11.75
N ASN A 69 -1.92 2.85 12.88
CA ASN A 69 -0.79 2.01 13.22
C ASN A 69 -1.32 0.68 13.76
N MET A 70 -0.65 -0.42 13.44
CA MET A 70 -1.02 -1.75 13.90
C MET A 70 0.05 -2.25 14.86
N ASN A 71 -0.35 -2.51 16.10
CA ASN A 71 0.52 -3.14 17.08
C ASN A 71 0.29 -4.64 17.04
N GLU A 72 1.13 -5.35 16.28
CA GLU A 72 1.05 -6.81 16.12
C GLU A 72 1.23 -7.58 17.44
N ARG A 73 1.95 -7.00 18.42
CA ARG A 73 2.15 -7.62 19.74
C ARG A 73 0.86 -7.72 20.53
N ASP A 74 0.09 -6.63 20.52
CA ASP A 74 -1.11 -6.49 21.34
C ASP A 74 -2.39 -6.74 20.53
N GLY A 75 -2.27 -6.91 19.20
CA GLY A 75 -3.40 -7.12 18.29
C GLY A 75 -4.29 -5.90 18.11
N VAL A 76 -3.81 -4.70 18.47
CA VAL A 76 -4.60 -3.46 18.48
C VAL A 76 -4.27 -2.60 17.27
N ILE A 77 -5.30 -2.02 16.66
CA ILE A 77 -5.18 -0.97 15.64
C ILE A 77 -5.38 0.38 16.33
N ALA A 78 -4.35 1.21 16.31
CA ALA A 78 -4.38 2.58 16.83
C ALA A 78 -4.67 3.57 15.69
N PHE A 79 -5.54 4.54 15.95
CA PHE A 79 -5.88 5.60 15.00
C PHE A 79 -5.37 6.95 15.49
N SER A 80 -5.03 7.83 14.56
CA SER A 80 -4.65 9.20 14.88
C SER A 80 -5.81 10.00 15.50
N SER A 81 -5.45 11.02 16.28
CA SER A 81 -6.40 11.84 17.04
C SER A 81 -7.43 12.59 16.17
N ASN A 82 -7.12 12.89 14.91
CA ASN A 82 -8.05 13.52 13.97
C ASN A 82 -9.23 12.62 13.55
N LEU A 83 -9.19 11.32 13.87
CA LEU A 83 -10.30 10.37 13.66
C LEU A 83 -11.20 10.21 14.89
N LYS A 84 -10.94 10.95 15.98
CA LYS A 84 -11.83 10.96 17.14
C LYS A 84 -13.25 11.36 16.70
N ASP A 85 -14.24 10.61 17.16
CA ASP A 85 -15.67 10.79 16.84
C ASP A 85 -16.02 10.69 15.34
N ARG A 86 -15.22 9.95 14.56
CA ARG A 86 -15.49 9.62 13.15
C ARG A 86 -15.88 8.14 13.00
N LEU A 87 -16.77 7.86 12.05
CA LEU A 87 -17.07 6.49 11.64
C LEU A 87 -15.89 5.95 10.82
N ILE A 88 -15.32 4.82 11.24
CA ILE A 88 -14.22 4.14 10.57
C ILE A 88 -14.75 2.83 9.99
N VAL A 89 -14.55 2.61 8.69
CA VAL A 89 -14.82 1.32 8.03
C VAL A 89 -13.48 0.62 7.82
N LEU A 90 -13.29 -0.52 8.47
CA LEU A 90 -12.10 -1.35 8.31
C LEU A 90 -12.43 -2.51 7.36
N GLU A 91 -11.90 -2.46 6.14
CA GLU A 91 -11.96 -3.59 5.20
C GLU A 91 -10.71 -4.44 5.37
N TYR A 92 -10.89 -5.64 5.93
CA TYR A 92 -9.82 -6.60 6.09
C TYR A 92 -9.85 -7.62 4.94
N ILE A 93 -8.74 -7.75 4.22
CA ILE A 93 -8.53 -8.76 3.19
C ILE A 93 -7.54 -9.77 3.75
N SER A 94 -8.03 -10.90 4.28
CA SER A 94 -7.19 -12.07 4.54
C SER A 94 -6.88 -12.80 3.23
N ASP A 95 -5.70 -13.40 3.11
CA ASP A 95 -5.57 -14.54 2.22
C ASP A 95 -6.47 -15.63 2.78
N GLY A 96 -7.60 -15.90 2.12
CA GLY A 96 -8.57 -16.89 2.59
C GLY A 96 -8.04 -18.31 2.47
N LEU A 97 -6.90 -18.66 3.10
CA LEU A 97 -6.49 -20.02 3.42
C LEU A 97 -7.37 -20.56 4.55
N ALA A 98 -8.68 -20.42 4.37
CA ALA A 98 -9.69 -21.13 5.12
C ALA A 98 -9.69 -22.57 4.60
N TYR A 99 -9.73 -23.50 5.55
CA TYR A 99 -9.67 -24.95 5.37
C TYR A 99 -10.89 -25.58 4.65
N ASP A 100 -11.68 -24.80 3.92
CA ASP A 100 -12.86 -25.30 3.19
C ASP A 100 -12.69 -25.08 1.69
N LEU A 101 -13.11 -26.07 0.91
CA LEU A 101 -12.85 -26.32 -0.51
C LEU A 101 -13.10 -25.17 -1.52
N ASP A 102 -13.53 -23.99 -1.08
CA ASP A 102 -13.93 -22.88 -1.95
C ASP A 102 -12.80 -21.83 -2.07
N SER A 103 -11.72 -22.21 -2.76
CA SER A 103 -10.65 -21.28 -3.15
C SER A 103 -11.19 -20.22 -4.12
N ARG A 104 -11.44 -19.01 -3.61
CA ARG A 104 -11.88 -17.88 -4.45
C ARG A 104 -10.68 -17.25 -5.16
N ILE A 105 -10.68 -17.34 -6.48
CA ILE A 105 -9.66 -16.71 -7.32
C ILE A 105 -10.14 -15.31 -7.73
N PRO A 106 -9.30 -14.27 -7.62
CA PRO A 106 -9.64 -12.95 -8.14
C PRO A 106 -9.93 -13.00 -9.64
N LYS A 107 -11.08 -12.45 -10.07
CA LYS A 107 -11.48 -12.39 -11.49
C LYS A 107 -10.41 -11.78 -12.41
N MET A 108 -9.59 -10.86 -11.89
CA MET A 108 -8.49 -10.23 -12.63
C MET A 108 -7.32 -11.17 -12.95
N ALA A 109 -7.19 -12.27 -12.21
CA ALA A 109 -6.13 -13.26 -12.34
C ALA A 109 -6.60 -14.58 -12.99
N GLU A 110 -7.91 -14.77 -13.12
CA GLU A 110 -8.56 -15.98 -13.63
C GLU A 110 -7.99 -16.44 -14.99
N ASP A 111 -7.96 -15.55 -15.98
CA ASP A 111 -7.42 -15.85 -17.33
C ASP A 111 -5.95 -16.32 -17.29
N ALA A 112 -5.15 -15.73 -16.41
CA ALA A 112 -3.74 -16.06 -16.27
C ALA A 112 -3.57 -17.43 -15.60
N LEU A 113 -4.43 -17.76 -14.64
CA LEU A 113 -4.46 -19.06 -14.00
C LEU A 113 -4.84 -20.16 -15.00
N TYR A 114 -5.91 -19.98 -15.78
CA TYR A 114 -6.31 -20.95 -16.80
C TYR A 114 -5.21 -21.17 -17.84
N ALA A 115 -4.57 -20.10 -18.31
CA ALA A 115 -3.44 -20.23 -19.23
C ALA A 115 -2.23 -20.95 -18.61
N HIS A 116 -1.98 -20.73 -17.31
CA HIS A 116 -0.93 -21.43 -16.58
C HIS A 116 -1.23 -22.93 -16.43
N ILE A 117 -2.45 -23.28 -16.03
CA ILE A 117 -2.90 -24.67 -15.89
C ILE A 117 -2.82 -25.37 -17.25
N LEU A 118 -3.36 -24.77 -18.30
CA LEU A 118 -3.35 -25.32 -19.66
C LEU A 118 -1.93 -25.61 -20.15
N TYR A 119 -1.01 -24.65 -20.00
CA TYR A 119 0.38 -24.84 -20.35
C TYR A 119 1.03 -25.96 -19.53
N SER A 120 0.78 -26.01 -18.22
CA SER A 120 1.39 -27.01 -17.33
C SER A 120 0.93 -28.42 -17.66
N ILE A 121 -0.36 -28.61 -17.96
CA ILE A 121 -0.91 -29.89 -18.39
C ILE A 121 -0.31 -30.31 -19.74
N LEU A 122 -0.35 -29.43 -20.75
CA LEU A 122 0.10 -29.78 -22.10
C LEU A 122 1.62 -29.95 -22.20
N ALA A 123 2.40 -29.19 -21.44
CA ALA A 123 3.86 -29.34 -21.40
C ALA A 123 4.30 -30.66 -20.74
N SER A 124 3.48 -31.22 -19.86
CA SER A 124 3.75 -32.52 -19.21
C SER A 124 3.30 -33.73 -20.04
N ARG A 125 2.50 -33.53 -21.09
CA ARG A 125 1.91 -34.61 -21.89
C ARG A 125 2.83 -35.03 -23.04
N ILE A 126 2.97 -36.34 -23.23
CA ILE A 126 3.74 -36.94 -24.35
C ILE A 126 3.00 -36.70 -25.69
N ASN A 127 3.74 -36.66 -26.80
CA ASN A 127 3.24 -36.49 -28.17
C ASN A 127 2.49 -35.17 -28.43
N GLN A 128 2.88 -34.09 -27.76
CA GLN A 128 2.38 -32.75 -28.08
C GLN A 128 3.35 -32.01 -29.01
N PRO A 129 2.87 -31.37 -30.09
CA PRO A 129 3.75 -30.60 -30.96
C PRO A 129 4.38 -29.41 -30.22
N GLU A 130 5.70 -29.25 -30.39
CA GLU A 130 6.45 -28.25 -29.62
C GLU A 130 5.99 -26.81 -29.91
N TYR A 131 5.59 -26.50 -31.15
CA TYR A 131 5.09 -25.16 -31.50
C TYR A 131 3.83 -24.77 -30.71
N VAL A 132 2.98 -25.74 -30.34
CA VAL A 132 1.79 -25.50 -29.51
C VAL A 132 2.22 -25.15 -28.09
N ILE A 133 3.17 -25.90 -27.53
CA ILE A 133 3.73 -25.67 -26.20
C ILE A 133 4.41 -24.29 -26.14
N GLN A 134 5.19 -23.93 -27.16
CA GLN A 134 5.85 -22.63 -27.22
C GLN A 134 4.85 -21.47 -27.33
N ARG A 135 3.77 -21.64 -28.11
CA ARG A 135 2.69 -20.65 -28.18
C ARG A 135 2.02 -20.46 -26.82
N LEU A 136 1.68 -21.56 -26.14
CA LEU A 136 1.06 -21.52 -24.81
C LEU A 136 2.00 -20.93 -23.75
N LYS A 137 3.31 -21.18 -23.85
CA LYS A 137 4.32 -20.56 -22.97
C LYS A 137 4.29 -19.03 -23.09
N ARG A 138 4.21 -18.51 -24.31
CA ARG A 138 4.13 -17.07 -24.58
C ARG A 138 2.80 -16.48 -24.12
N ASP A 139 1.69 -17.17 -24.39
CA ASP A 139 0.35 -16.74 -23.96
C ASP A 139 0.23 -16.67 -22.43
N ARG A 140 0.72 -17.69 -21.73
CA ARG A 140 0.82 -17.72 -20.26
C ARG A 140 1.61 -16.53 -19.72
N ALA A 141 2.77 -16.23 -20.30
CA ALA A 141 3.63 -15.13 -19.84
C ALA A 141 2.95 -13.75 -20.04
N ALA A 142 2.28 -13.55 -21.17
CA ALA A 142 1.56 -12.32 -21.47
C ALA A 142 0.37 -12.11 -20.52
N LYS A 143 -0.46 -13.15 -20.33
CA LYS A 143 -1.61 -13.11 -19.42
C LYS A 143 -1.19 -12.91 -17.96
N LEU A 144 -0.12 -13.57 -17.53
CA LEU A 144 0.44 -13.38 -16.19
C LEU A 144 0.92 -11.94 -15.97
N ARG A 145 1.60 -11.33 -16.94
CA ARG A 145 2.00 -9.92 -16.86
C ARG A 145 0.79 -8.99 -16.75
N ASN A 146 -0.25 -9.23 -17.55
CA ASN A 146 -1.47 -8.42 -17.50
C ASN A 146 -2.22 -8.59 -16.17
N ALA A 147 -2.32 -9.81 -15.65
CA ALA A 147 -2.91 -10.07 -14.33
C ALA A 147 -2.12 -9.35 -13.22
N LYS A 148 -0.78 -9.38 -13.27
CA LYS A 148 0.06 -8.62 -12.33
C LYS A 148 -0.25 -7.13 -12.38
N ILE A 149 -0.32 -6.54 -13.59
CA ILE A 149 -0.64 -5.11 -13.76
C ILE A 149 -2.02 -4.78 -13.22
N ARG A 150 -3.02 -5.65 -13.43
CA ARG A 150 -4.39 -5.46 -12.94
C ARG A 150 -4.49 -5.58 -11.42
N LEU A 151 -3.78 -6.53 -10.82
CA LEU A 151 -3.74 -6.74 -9.37
C LEU A 151 -2.92 -5.67 -8.65
N SER A 152 -1.84 -5.20 -9.27
CA SER A 152 -1.08 -4.09 -8.76
C SER A 152 -1.91 -2.81 -8.96
N ASN A 153 -2.37 -2.18 -7.89
CA ASN A 153 -3.08 -0.90 -7.91
C ASN A 153 -2.14 0.26 -8.32
N ILE A 154 -1.47 0.13 -9.48
CA ILE A 154 -0.50 1.09 -9.99
C ILE A 154 -1.28 2.23 -10.64
N LYS A 155 -1.44 3.32 -9.90
CA LYS A 155 -1.96 4.57 -10.44
C LYS A 155 -0.82 5.38 -11.04
N LEU A 156 -0.71 5.37 -12.37
CA LEU A 156 0.33 6.13 -13.09
C LEU A 156 0.35 7.61 -12.70
N ASN A 157 -0.81 8.21 -12.43
CA ASN A 157 -0.91 9.60 -11.98
C ASN A 157 -0.19 9.86 -10.66
N GLU A 158 -0.26 8.94 -9.70
CA GLU A 158 0.43 9.07 -8.40
C GLU A 158 1.95 8.94 -8.59
N ILE A 159 2.40 7.99 -9.43
CA ILE A 159 3.82 7.84 -9.77
C ILE A 159 4.36 9.09 -10.45
N VAL A 160 3.63 9.63 -11.43
CA VAL A 160 4.02 10.86 -12.15
C VAL A 160 4.10 12.05 -11.19
N GLN A 161 3.18 12.16 -10.23
CA GLN A 161 3.22 13.22 -9.22
C GLN A 161 4.46 13.13 -8.33
N VAL A 162 4.86 11.92 -7.89
CA VAL A 162 6.08 11.71 -7.10
C VAL A 162 7.35 12.03 -7.90
N MET A 163 7.35 11.72 -9.20
CA MET A 163 8.51 11.89 -10.08
C MET A 163 8.63 13.31 -10.65
N ARG A 164 7.55 14.11 -10.63
CA ARG A 164 7.54 15.47 -11.16
C ARG A 164 8.51 16.37 -10.36
N GLY A 165 9.49 16.95 -11.05
CA GLY A 165 10.51 17.81 -10.43
C GLY A 165 11.70 17.07 -9.82
N LYS A 166 11.70 15.72 -9.80
CA LYS A 166 12.85 14.92 -9.34
C LYS A 166 13.86 14.61 -10.45
N SER A 167 13.49 14.75 -11.72
CA SER A 167 14.43 14.59 -12.84
C SER A 167 15.32 15.82 -12.97
N LYS A 168 16.58 15.71 -12.56
CA LYS A 168 17.61 16.67 -12.99
C LYS A 168 17.80 16.48 -14.50
N TRP A 169 17.60 17.52 -15.30
CA TRP A 169 17.98 17.47 -16.71
C TRP A 169 19.49 17.23 -16.76
N ILE A 170 19.91 16.04 -17.21
CA ILE A 170 21.29 15.84 -17.65
C ILE A 170 21.36 16.62 -18.96
N LYS A 171 21.81 17.87 -18.90
CA LYS A 171 22.27 18.57 -20.08
C LYS A 171 23.50 17.80 -20.55
N SER A 172 23.38 17.16 -21.72
CA SER A 172 24.52 16.68 -22.50
C SER A 172 25.34 17.87 -22.98
#